data_AF-A0A9D0VC65-F1
#
_entry.id   AF-A0A9D0VC65-F1
#
_cell.length_a   1.000
_cell.length_b   1.000
_cell.length_c   1.000
_cell.angle_alpha   90.00
_cell.angle_beta   90.00
_cell.angle_gamma   90.00
#
_symmetry.space_group_name_H-M   'P 1'
#
loop_
_entity.id
_entity.type
_entity.pdbx_description
1 polymer ?
#
loop_
_entity_poly.entity_id
_entity_poly.type
_entity_poly.pdbx_seq_one_letter_code
_entity_poly.pdbx_strand_id
1 'polypeptide(L)'
;MIAWLALSAMAQTEVCTEPYSRIQFGAAIGQVTDAFADEDLLDARDRLDEIADRLPCLEEVLDKRLFGKFARYMATAYFYAQDEEAARRWGLASRLADPDLRWNDEDFPVGHPFRELVEGASMPSRGSPETAGLQPEKGGALFLSGDLLLTAEAYTELPYLLQSFDKSGCPIDGWWQDGTVFPDAVLTERPKELEAPAWWTEGRDATTNCTFGTPERGGGRAGGGEPLPWGTVVGSGALAIASGVTYLLADSTARSLGEQTSAGALTRTRTQANLLVLASGMSLAGALGVGVGGVIVHANGFTIRF
;
A
#
# COMPACT_ATOMS: atom_id res chain seq x y z
N MET A 1 13.01 32.16 23.67
CA MET A 1 13.19 32.13 22.21
C MET A 1 13.71 30.74 21.87
N ILE A 2 12.80 29.79 21.65
CA ILE A 2 13.11 28.35 21.46
C ILE A 2 12.99 28.08 19.96
N ALA A 3 14.13 27.85 19.32
CA ALA A 3 14.21 27.47 17.91
C ALA A 3 13.73 26.03 17.76
N TRP A 4 12.55 25.85 17.17
CA TRP A 4 12.04 24.54 16.75
C TRP A 4 12.77 24.14 15.47
N LEU A 5 13.72 23.21 15.59
CA LEU A 5 14.29 22.50 14.46
C LEU A 5 13.21 21.55 13.91
N ALA A 6 12.51 22.00 12.87
CA ALA A 6 11.71 21.11 12.05
C ALA A 6 12.67 20.21 11.27
N LEU A 7 13.00 19.04 11.83
CA LEU A 7 13.52 17.93 11.04
C LEU A 7 12.35 17.45 10.17
N SER A 8 12.24 18.02 8.96
CA SER A 8 11.52 17.36 7.89
C SER A 8 12.25 16.05 7.63
N ALA A 9 11.68 14.95 8.11
CA ALA A 9 12.03 13.62 7.64
C ALA A 9 11.75 13.61 6.15
N MET A 10 12.78 13.90 5.35
CA MET A 10 12.73 13.59 3.93
C MET A 10 12.67 12.07 3.89
N ALA A 11 11.49 11.53 3.59
CA ALA A 11 11.36 10.15 3.17
C ALA A 11 12.27 10.03 1.96
N GLN A 12 13.49 9.53 2.19
CA GLN A 12 14.44 9.32 1.13
C GLN A 12 13.80 8.26 0.26
N THR A 13 13.57 8.61 -1.01
CA THR A 13 13.23 7.63 -2.02
C THR A 13 14.38 6.62 -1.99
N GLU A 14 14.16 5.44 -1.41
CA GLU A 14 15.17 4.41 -1.35
C GLU A 14 15.48 4.03 -2.78
N VAL A 15 16.65 4.46 -3.24
CA VAL A 15 17.17 4.04 -4.52
C VAL A 15 17.38 2.53 -4.40
N CYS A 16 16.75 1.76 -5.28
CA CYS A 16 16.97 0.33 -5.38
C CYS A 16 18.45 0.06 -5.63
N THR A 17 19.17 -0.27 -4.56
CA THR A 17 20.61 -0.52 -4.59
C THR A 17 20.91 -1.96 -5.01
N GLU A 18 19.99 -2.87 -4.69
CA GLU A 18 20.06 -4.27 -5.06
C GLU A 18 18.88 -4.60 -5.98
N PRO A 19 19.16 -5.00 -7.23
CA PRO A 19 18.11 -5.42 -8.13
C PRO A 19 17.41 -6.67 -7.60
N TYR A 20 16.08 -6.71 -7.75
CA TYR A 20 15.28 -7.88 -7.42
C TYR A 20 14.75 -8.49 -8.73
N SER A 21 15.16 -9.72 -9.04
CA SER A 21 14.76 -10.40 -10.27
C SER A 21 13.52 -11.27 -10.06
N ARG A 22 12.80 -11.58 -11.14
CA ARG A 22 11.68 -12.53 -11.15
C ARG A 22 12.07 -13.89 -10.59
N ILE A 23 13.30 -14.34 -10.81
CA ILE A 23 13.81 -15.62 -10.29
C ILE A 23 13.93 -15.55 -8.76
N GLN A 24 14.50 -14.47 -8.22
CA GLN A 24 14.58 -14.26 -6.77
C GLN A 24 13.18 -14.15 -6.15
N PHE A 25 12.26 -13.44 -6.81
CA PHE A 25 10.87 -13.36 -6.36
C PHE A 25 10.17 -14.73 -6.33
N GLY A 26 10.31 -15.53 -7.39
CA GLY A 26 9.79 -16.89 -7.41
C GLY A 26 10.39 -17.78 -6.33
N ALA A 27 11.69 -17.67 -6.06
CA ALA A 27 12.37 -18.41 -5.00
C ALA A 27 11.90 -17.98 -3.60
N ALA A 28 11.71 -16.68 -3.36
CA ALA A 28 11.21 -16.16 -2.09
C ALA A 28 9.77 -16.65 -1.80
N ILE A 29 8.91 -16.71 -2.83
CA ILE A 29 7.57 -17.32 -2.70
C ILE A 29 7.64 -18.81 -2.37
N GLY A 30 8.64 -19.52 -2.89
CA GLY A 30 8.93 -20.90 -2.48
C GLY A 30 9.19 -21.01 -0.98
N GLN A 31 10.02 -20.13 -0.43
CA GLN A 31 10.32 -20.11 1.01
C GLN A 31 9.10 -19.78 1.87
N VAL A 32 8.23 -18.87 1.43
CA VAL A 32 6.93 -18.62 2.09
C VAL A 32 6.06 -19.87 2.09
N THR A 33 6.06 -20.61 0.99
CA THR A 33 5.31 -21.87 0.88
C THR A 33 5.81 -22.90 1.90
N ASP A 34 7.12 -23.05 2.03
CA ASP A 34 7.75 -23.95 3.00
C ASP A 34 7.39 -23.54 4.44
N ALA A 35 7.45 -22.24 4.77
CA ALA A 35 7.09 -21.74 6.09
C ALA A 35 5.62 -22.01 6.47
N PHE A 36 4.68 -21.86 5.53
CA PHE A 36 3.29 -22.25 5.76
C PHE A 36 3.11 -23.77 5.93
N ALA A 37 3.85 -24.58 5.18
CA ALA A 37 3.80 -26.04 5.31
C ALA A 37 4.34 -26.53 6.67
N ASP A 38 5.31 -25.81 7.24
CA ASP A 38 5.86 -26.05 8.58
C ASP A 38 5.04 -25.41 9.71
N GLU A 39 3.90 -24.78 9.40
CA GLU A 39 3.03 -24.04 10.32
C GLU A 39 3.73 -22.87 11.06
N ASP A 40 4.85 -22.37 10.54
CA ASP A 40 5.58 -21.21 11.08
C ASP A 40 5.02 -19.90 10.51
N LEU A 41 3.88 -19.48 11.06
CA LEU A 41 3.17 -18.27 10.61
C LEU A 41 3.95 -16.97 10.84
N LEU A 42 4.91 -16.95 11.78
CA LEU A 42 5.73 -15.78 12.02
C LEU A 42 6.81 -15.66 10.94
N ASP A 43 7.54 -16.74 10.66
CA ASP A 43 8.53 -16.76 9.57
C ASP A 43 7.87 -16.51 8.21
N ALA A 44 6.70 -17.09 7.95
CA ALA A 44 5.94 -16.83 6.73
C ALA A 44 5.61 -15.35 6.56
N ARG A 45 5.21 -14.66 7.64
CA ARG A 45 4.91 -13.23 7.62
C ARG A 45 6.16 -12.38 7.40
N ASP A 46 7.25 -12.65 8.13
CA ASP A 46 8.50 -11.91 7.99
C ASP A 46 9.03 -11.99 6.55
N ARG A 47 8.93 -13.17 5.92
CA ARG A 47 9.28 -13.36 4.49
C ARG A 47 8.36 -12.61 3.54
N LEU A 48 7.07 -12.56 3.83
CA LEU A 48 6.10 -11.81 3.02
C LEU A 48 6.37 -10.31 3.07
N ASP A 49 6.68 -9.78 4.25
CA ASP A 49 7.07 -8.39 4.44
C ASP A 49 8.38 -8.08 3.69
N GLU A 50 9.39 -8.96 3.77
CA GLU A 50 10.63 -8.81 2.99
C GLU A 50 10.36 -8.78 1.46
N ILE A 51 9.48 -9.66 0.98
CA ILE A 51 9.09 -9.66 -0.44
C ILE A 51 8.40 -8.34 -0.80
N ALA A 52 7.48 -7.86 0.04
CA ALA A 52 6.75 -6.61 -0.19
C ALA A 52 7.71 -5.42 -0.29
N ASP A 53 8.71 -5.34 0.59
CA ASP A 53 9.72 -4.28 0.59
C ASP A 53 10.61 -4.29 -0.66
N ARG A 54 10.90 -5.49 -1.19
CA ARG A 54 11.78 -5.65 -2.37
C ARG A 54 11.08 -5.54 -3.71
N LEU A 55 9.77 -5.79 -3.77
CA LEU A 55 8.99 -5.78 -5.02
C LEU A 55 9.03 -4.45 -5.80
N PRO A 56 9.03 -3.25 -5.17
CA PRO A 56 9.29 -1.99 -5.87
C PRO A 56 10.59 -1.95 -6.67
N CYS A 57 11.57 -2.78 -6.31
CA CYS A 57 12.87 -2.91 -6.98
C CYS A 57 12.92 -4.07 -7.99
N LEU A 58 11.77 -4.60 -8.40
CA LEU A 58 11.69 -5.67 -9.39
C LEU A 58 12.20 -5.18 -10.75
N GLU A 59 13.16 -5.89 -11.35
CA GLU A 59 13.79 -5.45 -12.60
C GLU A 59 12.89 -5.66 -13.82
N GLU A 60 12.00 -6.64 -13.74
CA GLU A 60 11.08 -6.99 -14.80
C GLU A 60 9.65 -6.52 -14.49
N VAL A 61 8.80 -6.53 -15.52
CA VAL A 61 7.35 -6.43 -15.32
C VAL A 61 6.91 -7.58 -14.42
N LEU A 62 6.16 -7.24 -13.37
CA LEU A 62 5.66 -8.19 -12.40
C LEU A 62 4.91 -9.33 -13.07
N ASP A 63 5.34 -10.57 -12.82
CA ASP A 63 4.63 -11.75 -13.28
C ASP A 63 3.31 -11.90 -12.52
N LYS A 64 2.19 -11.84 -13.25
CA LYS A 64 0.85 -11.87 -12.67
C LYS A 64 0.56 -13.13 -11.86
N ARG A 65 1.10 -14.29 -12.27
CA ARG A 65 0.88 -15.55 -11.56
C ARG A 65 1.68 -15.58 -10.26
N LEU A 66 2.91 -15.09 -10.27
CA LEU A 66 3.71 -14.93 -9.05
C LEU A 66 3.07 -13.91 -8.10
N PHE A 67 2.58 -12.78 -8.61
CA PHE A 67 1.85 -11.81 -7.80
C PHE A 67 0.54 -12.38 -7.24
N GLY A 68 -0.20 -13.16 -8.04
CA GLY A 68 -1.39 -13.87 -7.58
C GLY A 68 -1.10 -14.80 -6.40
N LYS A 69 0.03 -15.53 -6.45
CA LYS A 69 0.48 -16.37 -5.33
C LYS A 69 0.89 -15.55 -4.11
N PHE A 70 1.70 -14.49 -4.31
CA PHE A 70 2.10 -13.57 -3.24
C PHE A 70 0.88 -12.99 -2.52
N ALA A 71 -0.07 -12.42 -3.27
CA ALA A 71 -1.29 -11.85 -2.74
C ALA A 71 -2.15 -12.88 -2.01
N ARG A 72 -2.16 -14.14 -2.46
CA ARG A 72 -2.85 -15.22 -1.76
C ARG A 72 -2.23 -15.50 -0.39
N TYR A 73 -0.90 -15.56 -0.32
CA TYR A 73 -0.19 -15.77 0.95
C TYR A 73 -0.35 -14.58 1.90
N MET A 74 -0.30 -13.34 1.40
CA MET A 74 -0.65 -12.15 2.18
C MET A 74 -2.06 -12.28 2.78
N ALA A 75 -3.03 -12.65 1.96
CA ALA A 75 -4.41 -12.85 2.40
C ALA A 75 -4.52 -13.90 3.51
N THR A 76 -3.83 -15.04 3.36
CA THR A 76 -3.77 -16.10 4.36
C THR A 76 -3.12 -15.62 5.67
N ALA A 77 -2.00 -14.90 5.60
CA ALA A 77 -1.34 -14.34 6.77
C ALA A 77 -2.26 -13.38 7.54
N TYR A 78 -2.95 -12.47 6.84
CA TYR A 78 -3.92 -11.56 7.45
C TYR A 78 -5.13 -12.28 8.05
N PHE A 79 -5.60 -13.37 7.42
CA PHE A 79 -6.67 -14.18 7.99
C PHE A 79 -6.28 -14.77 9.34
N TYR A 80 -5.09 -15.35 9.45
CA TYR A 80 -4.58 -15.87 10.73
C TYR A 80 -4.31 -14.75 11.76
N ALA A 81 -3.95 -13.55 11.30
CA ALA A 81 -3.84 -12.37 12.14
C ALA A 81 -5.20 -11.76 12.56
N GLN A 82 -6.32 -12.35 12.13
CA GLN A 82 -7.69 -11.84 12.36
C GLN A 82 -7.96 -10.46 11.77
N ASP A 83 -7.23 -10.09 10.72
CA ASP A 83 -7.50 -8.89 9.92
C ASP A 83 -8.30 -9.28 8.68
N GLU A 84 -9.61 -9.46 8.86
CA GLU A 84 -10.52 -9.90 7.81
C GLU A 84 -10.57 -8.94 6.61
N GLU A 85 -10.38 -7.64 6.86
CA GLU A 85 -10.40 -6.62 5.81
C GLU A 85 -9.17 -6.76 4.91
N ALA A 86 -7.97 -6.81 5.50
CA ALA A 86 -6.75 -7.00 4.74
C ALA A 86 -6.73 -8.38 4.04
N ALA A 87 -7.19 -9.42 4.73
CA ALA A 87 -7.34 -10.77 4.15
C ALA A 87 -8.24 -10.75 2.91
N ARG A 88 -9.39 -10.08 2.99
CA ARG A 88 -10.32 -9.93 1.86
C ARG A 88 -9.68 -9.14 0.70
N ARG A 89 -9.06 -7.99 0.99
CA ARG A 89 -8.43 -7.12 -0.03
C ARG A 89 -7.34 -7.85 -0.80
N TRP A 90 -6.41 -8.51 -0.10
CA TRP A 90 -5.35 -9.30 -0.73
C TRP A 90 -5.87 -10.55 -1.44
N GLY A 91 -6.92 -11.20 -0.93
CA GLY A 91 -7.55 -12.34 -1.59
C GLY A 91 -8.21 -11.95 -2.92
N LEU A 92 -8.88 -10.79 -2.95
CA LEU A 92 -9.42 -10.23 -4.18
C LEU A 92 -8.31 -9.82 -5.17
N ALA A 93 -7.20 -9.25 -4.69
CA ALA A 93 -6.04 -8.95 -5.53
C ALA A 93 -5.44 -10.21 -6.16
N SER A 94 -5.35 -11.30 -5.40
CA SER A 94 -4.92 -12.61 -5.90
C SER A 94 -5.83 -13.13 -7.02
N ARG A 95 -7.15 -13.10 -6.80
CA ARG A 95 -8.16 -13.52 -7.80
C ARG A 95 -8.12 -12.67 -9.07
N LEU A 96 -7.83 -11.38 -8.95
CA LEU A 96 -7.70 -10.48 -10.10
C LEU A 96 -6.43 -10.77 -10.90
N ALA A 97 -5.32 -11.02 -10.21
CA ALA A 97 -4.02 -11.27 -10.82
C ALA A 97 -3.96 -12.64 -11.54
N ASP A 98 -4.47 -13.69 -10.90
CA ASP A 98 -4.50 -15.05 -11.44
C ASP A 98 -5.86 -15.73 -11.15
N PRO A 99 -6.87 -15.52 -12.02
CA PRO A 99 -8.20 -16.11 -11.85
C PRO A 99 -8.22 -17.65 -11.86
N ASP A 100 -7.19 -18.27 -12.43
CA ASP A 100 -7.06 -19.73 -12.51
C ASP A 100 -6.35 -20.32 -11.26
N LEU A 101 -5.82 -19.47 -10.37
CA LEU A 101 -5.17 -19.90 -9.15
C LEU A 101 -6.20 -20.49 -8.17
N ARG A 102 -6.25 -21.82 -8.13
CA ARG A 102 -7.13 -22.54 -7.21
C ARG A 102 -6.64 -22.48 -5.77
N TRP A 103 -7.58 -22.44 -4.83
CA TRP A 103 -7.30 -22.73 -3.43
C TRP A 103 -6.75 -24.15 -3.30
N ASN A 104 -5.86 -24.37 -2.32
CA ASN A 104 -5.50 -25.73 -1.93
C ASN A 104 -6.73 -26.35 -1.25
N ASP A 105 -7.32 -27.38 -1.84
CA ASP A 105 -8.52 -28.01 -1.28
C ASP A 105 -8.23 -28.80 0.02
N GLU A 106 -6.96 -29.10 0.32
CA GLU A 106 -6.53 -29.69 1.59
C GLU A 106 -6.54 -28.65 2.73
N ASP A 107 -5.91 -27.49 2.51
CA ASP A 107 -5.82 -26.42 3.52
C ASP A 107 -7.11 -25.59 3.63
N PHE A 108 -7.75 -25.35 2.49
CA PHE A 108 -8.92 -24.48 2.34
C PHE A 108 -10.03 -25.19 1.55
N PRO A 109 -10.62 -26.26 2.12
CA PRO A 109 -11.70 -26.99 1.48
C PRO A 109 -12.90 -26.08 1.20
N VAL A 110 -13.81 -26.53 0.32
CA VAL A 110 -15.08 -25.84 0.07
C VAL A 110 -15.84 -25.64 1.39
N GLY A 111 -16.28 -24.42 1.66
CA GLY A 111 -16.93 -24.02 2.92
C GLY A 111 -15.97 -23.58 4.02
N HIS A 112 -14.65 -23.58 3.78
CA HIS A 112 -13.70 -22.99 4.71
C HIS A 112 -13.94 -21.48 4.86
N PRO A 113 -13.99 -20.91 6.09
CA PRO A 113 -14.36 -19.50 6.30
C PRO A 113 -13.52 -18.50 5.51
N PHE A 114 -12.19 -18.72 5.42
CA PHE A 114 -11.30 -17.86 4.61
C PHE A 114 -11.65 -17.89 3.12
N ARG A 115 -11.99 -19.06 2.58
CA ARG A 115 -12.37 -19.22 1.18
C ARG A 115 -13.70 -18.53 0.91
N GLU A 116 -14.68 -18.73 1.78
CA GLU A 116 -15.98 -18.04 1.70
C GLU A 116 -15.83 -16.52 1.81
N LEU A 117 -14.94 -16.02 2.67
CA LEU A 117 -14.63 -14.60 2.81
C LEU A 117 -14.20 -13.97 1.49
N VAL A 118 -13.31 -14.63 0.74
CA VAL A 118 -12.78 -14.10 -0.53
C VAL A 118 -13.73 -14.37 -1.70
N GLU A 119 -14.25 -15.60 -1.82
CA GLU A 119 -15.15 -15.99 -2.92
C GLU A 119 -16.50 -15.26 -2.82
N GLY A 120 -17.00 -15.05 -1.60
CA GLY A 120 -18.24 -14.30 -1.33
C GLY A 120 -18.10 -12.79 -1.46
N ALA A 121 -16.87 -12.25 -1.52
CA ALA A 121 -16.64 -10.83 -1.67
C ALA A 121 -16.87 -10.37 -3.12
N SER A 122 -17.69 -9.32 -3.27
CA SER A 122 -17.85 -8.59 -4.53
C SER A 122 -16.58 -7.84 -4.88
N MET A 123 -16.25 -7.79 -6.18
CA MET A 123 -15.20 -6.88 -6.62
C MET A 123 -15.60 -5.43 -6.32
N PRO A 124 -14.67 -4.60 -5.82
CA PRO A 124 -14.92 -3.17 -5.65
C PRO A 124 -15.27 -2.49 -6.97
N SER A 125 -15.73 -1.24 -6.91
CA SER A 125 -15.87 -0.42 -8.12
C SER A 125 -14.50 -0.05 -8.69
N ARG A 126 -14.43 0.18 -10.00
CA ARG A 126 -13.27 0.86 -10.60
C ARG A 126 -13.42 2.36 -10.46
N GLY A 127 -12.30 3.05 -10.25
CA GLY A 127 -12.25 4.51 -10.23
C GLY A 127 -11.00 5.03 -10.92
N SER A 128 -11.00 6.32 -11.19
CA SER A 128 -9.88 7.07 -11.76
C SER A 128 -9.80 8.47 -11.13
N PRO A 129 -8.61 9.10 -11.14
CA PRO A 129 -8.48 10.51 -10.77
C PRO A 129 -9.36 11.38 -11.68
N GLU A 130 -10.14 12.31 -11.12
CA GLU A 130 -11.15 13.06 -11.87
C GLU A 130 -10.55 14.01 -12.93
N THR A 131 -9.39 14.59 -12.64
CA THR A 131 -8.79 15.67 -13.43
C THR A 131 -7.41 15.33 -13.99
N ALA A 132 -6.91 14.13 -13.73
CA ALA A 132 -5.58 13.70 -14.13
C ALA A 132 -5.62 12.37 -14.86
N GLY A 133 -4.77 12.22 -15.88
CA GLY A 133 -4.50 10.93 -16.50
C GLY A 133 -3.02 10.58 -16.40
N LEU A 134 -2.64 9.45 -16.99
CA LEU A 134 -1.28 8.94 -16.90
C LEU A 134 -0.30 9.72 -17.80
N GLN A 135 0.91 9.89 -17.30
CA GLN A 135 2.06 10.44 -18.01
C GLN A 135 3.30 9.60 -17.69
N PRO A 136 3.51 8.46 -18.38
CA PRO A 136 4.79 7.78 -18.34
C PRO A 136 5.91 8.68 -18.88
N GLU A 137 7.15 8.30 -18.59
CA GLU A 137 8.33 8.84 -19.28
C GLU A 137 8.19 8.73 -20.81
N LYS A 138 8.87 9.61 -21.54
CA LYS A 138 8.69 9.71 -23.00
C LYS A 138 9.03 8.39 -23.70
N GLY A 139 8.02 7.69 -24.21
CA GLY A 139 8.12 6.40 -24.89
C GLY A 139 8.16 5.20 -23.94
N GLY A 140 8.03 5.44 -22.63
CA GLY A 140 7.94 4.43 -21.59
C GLY A 140 6.53 3.87 -21.41
N ALA A 141 6.36 3.09 -20.35
CA ALA A 141 5.08 2.49 -19.97
C ALA A 141 4.91 2.38 -18.46
N LEU A 142 3.66 2.24 -18.04
CA LEU A 142 3.27 1.96 -16.67
C LEU A 142 2.60 0.59 -16.62
N PHE A 143 2.88 -0.18 -15.57
CA PHE A 143 2.26 -1.47 -15.32
C PHE A 143 1.66 -1.47 -13.93
N LEU A 144 0.44 -1.98 -13.79
CA LEU A 144 -0.24 -2.13 -12.52
C LEU A 144 -0.39 -3.62 -12.22
N SER A 145 0.39 -4.12 -11.26
CA SER A 145 0.47 -5.53 -10.89
C SER A 145 0.67 -6.46 -12.09
N GLY A 146 1.52 -6.05 -13.04
CA GLY A 146 1.86 -6.80 -14.25
C GLY A 146 0.99 -6.53 -15.47
N ASP A 147 -0.11 -5.80 -15.32
CA ASP A 147 -0.95 -5.39 -16.45
C ASP A 147 -0.51 -4.03 -17.02
N LEU A 148 -0.35 -3.95 -18.34
CA LEU A 148 -0.06 -2.67 -19.02
C LEU A 148 -1.19 -1.68 -18.77
N LEU A 149 -0.83 -0.50 -18.26
CA LEU A 149 -1.77 0.51 -17.84
C LEU A 149 -1.83 1.66 -18.86
N LEU A 150 -2.94 1.74 -19.60
CA LEU A 150 -3.19 2.79 -20.60
C LEU A 150 -4.07 3.94 -20.07
N THR A 151 -4.84 3.68 -19.02
CA THR A 151 -5.70 4.65 -18.33
C THR A 151 -5.45 4.57 -16.82
N ALA A 152 -5.62 5.68 -16.10
CA ALA A 152 -5.45 5.74 -14.65
C ALA A 152 -6.64 5.09 -13.92
N GLU A 153 -6.95 3.83 -14.23
CA GLU A 153 -8.07 3.08 -13.66
C GLU A 153 -7.56 1.92 -12.81
N ALA A 154 -8.12 1.79 -11.61
CA ALA A 154 -7.89 0.66 -10.73
C ALA A 154 -9.18 0.32 -9.97
N TYR A 155 -9.29 -0.90 -9.45
CA TYR A 155 -10.34 -1.18 -8.46
C TYR A 155 -10.03 -0.45 -7.16
N THR A 156 -11.04 0.15 -6.54
CA THR A 156 -10.89 0.78 -5.23
C THR A 156 -10.44 -0.26 -4.20
N GLU A 157 -9.68 0.16 -3.20
CA GLU A 157 -9.26 -0.67 -2.05
C GLU A 157 -8.31 -1.83 -2.35
N LEU A 158 -8.09 -2.27 -3.59
CA LEU A 158 -7.15 -3.40 -3.81
C LEU A 158 -5.69 -2.91 -3.76
N PRO A 159 -4.78 -3.68 -3.13
CA PRO A 159 -3.36 -3.38 -3.18
C PRO A 159 -2.79 -3.68 -4.57
N TYR A 160 -1.99 -2.76 -5.11
CA TYR A 160 -1.31 -2.89 -6.38
C TYR A 160 0.15 -2.48 -6.29
N LEU A 161 0.98 -3.08 -7.14
CA LEU A 161 2.32 -2.60 -7.42
C LEU A 161 2.30 -1.85 -8.76
N LEU A 162 2.46 -0.53 -8.73
CA LEU A 162 2.68 0.27 -9.93
C LEU A 162 4.17 0.24 -10.27
N GLN A 163 4.53 -0.10 -11.51
CA GLN A 163 5.90 -0.04 -12.02
C GLN A 163 5.96 0.91 -13.22
N SER A 164 7.03 1.70 -13.29
CA SER A 164 7.32 2.58 -14.42
C SER A 164 8.56 2.12 -15.17
N PHE A 165 8.49 2.20 -16.50
CA PHE A 165 9.57 1.78 -17.38
C PHE A 165 9.85 2.87 -18.41
N ASP A 166 11.11 2.98 -18.83
CA ASP A 166 11.54 3.91 -19.87
C ASP A 166 11.25 3.38 -21.29
N LYS A 167 11.68 4.13 -22.30
CA LYS A 167 11.52 3.78 -23.73
C LYS A 167 12.31 2.55 -24.19
N SER A 168 13.30 2.13 -23.41
CA SER A 168 14.07 0.90 -23.63
C SER A 168 13.45 -0.29 -22.88
N GLY A 169 12.44 -0.02 -22.06
CA GLY A 169 11.81 -0.99 -21.16
C GLY A 169 12.67 -1.31 -19.94
N CYS A 170 13.53 -0.37 -19.52
CA CYS A 170 14.23 -0.45 -18.25
C CYS A 170 13.36 0.11 -17.12
N PRO A 171 13.32 -0.56 -15.96
CA PRO A 171 12.58 -0.09 -14.80
C PRO A 171 13.16 1.24 -14.31
N ILE A 172 12.29 2.17 -13.95
CA ILE A 172 12.66 3.48 -13.40
C ILE A 172 12.34 3.50 -11.91
N ASP A 173 11.08 3.24 -11.56
CA ASP A 173 10.57 3.30 -10.19
C ASP A 173 9.40 2.32 -10.02
N GLY A 174 9.16 1.88 -8.78
CA GLY A 174 8.02 1.08 -8.36
C GLY A 174 7.37 1.62 -7.10
N TRP A 175 6.06 1.47 -6.97
CA TRP A 175 5.29 1.94 -5.81
C TRP A 175 4.18 0.96 -5.43
N TRP A 176 4.04 0.71 -4.13
CA TRP A 176 2.79 0.19 -3.61
C TRP A 176 1.73 1.28 -3.61
N GLN A 177 0.55 0.96 -4.09
CA GLN A 177 -0.62 1.82 -3.97
C GLN A 177 -1.85 1.02 -3.55
N ASP A 178 -2.73 1.71 -2.84
CA ASP A 178 -4.03 1.20 -2.46
C ASP A 178 -5.10 1.81 -3.36
N GLY A 179 -5.72 0.95 -4.16
CA GLY A 179 -6.79 1.31 -5.07
C GLY A 179 -6.36 2.32 -6.14
N THR A 180 -7.04 3.47 -6.16
CA THR A 180 -6.99 4.47 -7.24
C THR A 180 -6.02 5.62 -6.98
N VAL A 181 -5.17 5.52 -5.95
CA VAL A 181 -4.22 6.56 -5.57
C VAL A 181 -2.92 6.38 -6.37
N PHE A 182 -2.87 6.99 -7.56
CA PHE A 182 -1.66 6.99 -8.39
C PHE A 182 -0.66 8.05 -7.91
N PRO A 183 0.66 7.78 -7.96
CA PRO A 183 1.68 8.77 -7.62
C PRO A 183 1.63 10.00 -8.55
N ASP A 184 1.77 11.20 -7.99
CA ASP A 184 1.80 12.45 -8.78
C ASP A 184 2.88 12.46 -9.88
N ALA A 185 3.98 11.72 -9.65
CA ALA A 185 5.08 11.60 -10.59
C ALA A 185 4.67 10.98 -11.95
N VAL A 186 3.57 10.22 -11.99
CA VAL A 186 3.05 9.57 -13.19
C VAL A 186 1.72 10.17 -13.67
N LEU A 187 1.28 11.29 -13.08
CA LEU A 187 0.01 11.93 -13.38
C LEU A 187 0.19 13.26 -14.13
N THR A 188 -0.81 13.61 -14.95
CA THR A 188 -0.85 14.86 -15.69
C THR A 188 -2.27 15.36 -15.94
N GLU A 189 -2.47 16.68 -15.90
CA GLU A 189 -3.76 17.30 -16.23
C GLU A 189 -4.05 17.32 -17.74
N ARG A 190 -3.06 16.98 -18.58
CA ARG A 190 -3.19 16.96 -20.04
C ARG A 190 -2.78 15.60 -20.59
N PRO A 191 -3.53 14.54 -20.26
CA PRO A 191 -3.18 13.20 -20.69
C PRO A 191 -3.22 13.13 -22.21
N LYS A 192 -2.23 12.44 -22.76
CA LYS A 192 -2.27 11.98 -24.14
C LYS A 192 -2.78 10.55 -24.12
N GLU A 193 -3.46 10.15 -25.19
CA GLU A 193 -3.75 8.74 -25.40
C GLU A 193 -2.44 7.95 -25.38
N LEU A 194 -2.39 6.94 -24.52
CA LEU A 194 -1.22 6.08 -24.38
C LEU A 194 -1.39 4.87 -25.28
N GLU A 195 -0.31 4.52 -25.95
CA GLU A 195 -0.20 3.31 -26.75
C GLU A 195 0.81 2.35 -26.09
N ALA A 196 0.64 1.06 -26.32
CA ALA A 196 1.62 0.08 -25.89
C ALA A 196 2.98 0.37 -26.56
N PRO A 197 4.09 0.42 -25.80
CA PRO A 197 5.38 0.72 -26.38
C PRO A 197 5.84 -0.43 -27.29
N ALA A 198 6.63 -0.11 -28.31
CA ALA A 198 7.09 -1.08 -29.31
C ALA A 198 7.85 -2.27 -28.70
N TRP A 199 8.64 -2.03 -27.65
CA TRP A 199 9.37 -3.10 -26.97
C TRP A 199 8.45 -4.13 -26.30
N TRP A 200 7.26 -3.71 -25.84
CA TRP A 200 6.27 -4.59 -25.23
C TRP A 200 5.53 -5.43 -26.28
N THR A 201 5.11 -4.80 -27.39
CA THR A 201 4.33 -5.49 -28.44
C THR A 201 5.17 -6.42 -29.31
N GLU A 202 6.47 -6.15 -29.46
CA GLU A 202 7.38 -6.98 -30.23
C GLU A 202 7.93 -8.18 -29.45
N GLY A 203 7.55 -8.35 -28.17
CA GLY A 203 8.01 -9.45 -27.33
C GLY A 203 9.52 -9.43 -27.08
N ARG A 204 10.14 -8.25 -27.07
CA ARG A 204 11.56 -8.11 -26.73
C ARG A 204 11.70 -8.23 -25.22
N ASP A 205 12.63 -9.09 -24.76
CA ASP A 205 13.07 -9.10 -23.37
C ASP A 205 13.79 -7.78 -23.08
N ALA A 206 13.03 -6.82 -22.56
CA ALA A 206 13.46 -5.44 -22.36
C ALA A 206 14.62 -5.31 -21.35
N THR A 207 14.91 -6.35 -20.57
CA THR A 207 15.79 -6.28 -19.40
C THR A 207 17.25 -6.60 -19.66
N THR A 208 17.62 -7.06 -20.87
CA THR A 208 18.94 -7.67 -21.10
C THR A 208 20.15 -6.70 -20.92
N ASN A 209 19.94 -5.38 -20.83
CA ASN A 209 21.03 -4.41 -20.61
C ASN A 209 20.63 -3.22 -19.71
N CYS A 210 19.68 -3.42 -18.80
CA CYS A 210 19.28 -2.36 -17.88
C CYS A 210 20.26 -2.29 -16.71
N THR A 211 20.95 -1.18 -16.56
CA THR A 211 21.45 -0.75 -15.26
C THR A 211 20.34 0.04 -14.61
N PHE A 212 19.87 -0.34 -13.41
CA PHE A 212 19.02 0.52 -12.60
C PHE A 212 19.68 1.88 -12.51
N GLY A 213 19.16 2.83 -13.28
CA GLY A 213 19.65 4.19 -13.24
C GLY A 213 19.28 4.70 -11.86
N THR A 214 20.23 5.23 -11.12
CA THR A 214 19.85 6.31 -10.20
C THR A 214 19.21 7.33 -11.13
N PRO A 215 17.90 7.63 -11.04
CA PRO A 215 17.38 8.71 -11.85
C PRO A 215 18.22 9.92 -11.47
N GLU A 216 19.08 10.37 -12.39
CA GLU A 216 19.49 11.76 -12.39
C GLU A 216 18.16 12.48 -12.56
N ARG A 217 17.48 12.78 -11.45
CA ARG A 217 16.36 13.72 -11.41
C ARG A 217 16.98 14.95 -12.03
N GLY A 218 16.77 15.09 -13.34
CA GLY A 218 17.34 16.16 -14.13
C GLY A 218 16.94 17.39 -13.36
N GLY A 219 17.94 18.08 -12.80
CA GLY A 219 17.75 19.18 -11.87
C GLY A 219 16.89 20.20 -12.58
N GLY A 220 15.57 20.02 -12.47
CA GLY A 220 14.56 20.86 -13.03
C GLY A 220 14.83 22.15 -12.33
N ARG A 221 15.48 23.05 -13.07
CA ARG A 221 15.80 24.40 -12.65
C ARG A 221 14.51 24.90 -12.05
N ALA A 222 14.46 24.95 -10.71
CA ALA A 222 13.32 25.49 -10.00
C ALA A 222 13.20 26.89 -10.56
N GLY A 223 12.22 27.09 -11.45
CA GLY A 223 11.88 28.40 -11.95
C GLY A 223 11.67 29.24 -10.70
N GLY A 224 12.33 30.38 -10.61
CA GLY A 224 12.27 31.28 -9.46
C GLY A 224 10.85 31.82 -9.29
N GLY A 225 9.96 30.98 -8.79
CA GLY A 225 8.68 31.35 -8.22
C GLY A 225 8.97 32.04 -6.91
N GLU A 226 8.45 33.25 -6.80
CA GLU A 226 8.54 34.08 -5.61
C GLU A 226 8.18 33.29 -4.35
N PRO A 227 8.88 33.54 -3.23
CA PRO A 227 8.58 32.85 -1.97
C PRO A 227 7.11 33.08 -1.60
N LEU A 228 6.33 32.00 -1.60
CA LEU A 228 4.96 32.03 -1.10
C LEU A 228 4.99 32.53 0.36
N PRO A 229 4.13 33.51 0.71
CA PRO A 229 4.11 34.09 2.04
C PRO A 229 3.77 33.02 3.08
N TRP A 230 4.60 32.95 4.12
CA TRP A 230 4.61 31.95 5.18
C TRP A 230 3.45 32.18 6.15
N GLY A 231 2.23 31.96 5.66
CA GLY A 231 1.01 31.95 6.45
C GLY A 231 0.33 30.61 6.26
N THR A 232 0.19 29.85 7.36
CA THR A 232 -0.61 28.61 7.46
C THR A 232 -0.10 27.35 6.75
N VAL A 233 1.01 26.79 7.25
CA VAL A 233 1.14 25.33 7.42
C VAL A 233 1.51 25.08 8.88
N VAL A 234 0.51 25.06 9.74
CA VAL A 234 0.60 24.55 11.12
C VAL A 234 -0.35 23.38 11.16
N GLY A 235 0.15 22.14 11.25
CA GLY A 235 -0.78 21.02 11.36
C GLY A 235 -0.23 19.60 11.42
N SER A 236 0.98 19.29 10.96
CA SER A 236 1.42 17.88 10.93
C SER A 236 2.07 17.42 12.25
N GLY A 237 2.89 18.26 12.89
CA GLY A 237 3.59 17.88 14.13
C GLY A 237 2.71 17.69 15.37
N ALA A 238 1.56 18.37 15.44
CA ALA A 238 0.64 18.23 16.58
C ALA A 238 -0.16 16.91 16.54
N LEU A 239 -0.40 16.36 15.34
CA LEU A 239 -1.18 15.13 15.15
C LEU A 239 -0.38 13.86 15.48
N ALA A 240 0.93 13.84 15.21
CA ALA A 240 1.81 12.73 15.61
C ALA A 240 2.00 12.63 17.14
N ILE A 241 2.03 13.78 17.83
CA ILE A 241 2.05 13.81 19.30
C ILE A 241 0.70 13.35 19.86
N ALA A 242 -0.40 13.73 19.22
CA ALA A 242 -1.73 13.28 19.61
C ALA A 242 -1.90 11.76 19.44
N SER A 243 -1.42 11.14 18.36
CA SER A 243 -1.55 9.68 18.16
C SER A 243 -0.79 8.88 19.22
N GLY A 244 0.42 9.31 19.59
CA GLY A 244 1.21 8.69 20.66
C GLY A 244 0.55 8.80 22.04
N VAL A 245 0.02 9.98 22.39
CA VAL A 245 -0.70 10.18 23.67
C VAL A 245 -1.99 9.34 23.69
N THR A 246 -2.72 9.26 22.58
CA THR A 246 -3.98 8.51 22.52
C THR A 246 -3.75 7.00 22.62
N TYR A 247 -2.67 6.49 22.03
CA TYR A 247 -2.26 5.09 22.16
C TYR A 247 -1.84 4.73 23.59
N LEU A 248 -1.07 5.61 24.26
CA LEU A 248 -0.72 5.43 25.68
C LEU A 248 -1.96 5.46 26.59
N LEU A 249 -2.95 6.31 26.27
CA LEU A 249 -4.22 6.33 26.98
C LEU A 249 -5.04 5.06 26.73
N ALA A 250 -5.01 4.49 25.51
CA ALA A 250 -5.66 3.22 25.20
C ALA A 250 -5.03 2.05 25.99
N ASP A 251 -3.70 1.95 26.05
CA ASP A 251 -2.99 0.95 26.88
C ASP A 251 -3.32 1.10 28.37
N SER A 252 -3.31 2.34 28.89
CA SER A 252 -3.67 2.57 30.30
C SER A 252 -5.12 2.17 30.60
N THR A 253 -6.04 2.41 29.66
CA THR A 253 -7.45 2.05 29.77
C THR A 253 -7.61 0.53 29.70
N ALA A 254 -6.85 -0.15 28.84
CA ALA A 254 -6.87 -1.60 28.72
C ALA A 254 -6.38 -2.30 30.00
N ARG A 255 -5.35 -1.77 30.67
CA ARG A 255 -4.89 -2.31 31.97
C ARG A 255 -5.94 -2.19 33.07
N SER A 256 -6.76 -1.13 33.04
CA SER A 256 -7.86 -0.94 33.99
C SER A 256 -9.02 -1.94 33.84
N LEU A 257 -9.10 -2.67 32.72
CA LEU A 257 -10.13 -3.72 32.51
C LEU A 257 -9.98 -4.87 33.51
N GLY A 258 -8.77 -5.15 34.00
CA GLY A 258 -8.52 -6.19 34.99
C GLY A 258 -9.08 -5.88 36.38
N GLU A 259 -9.40 -4.62 36.66
CA GLU A 259 -9.84 -4.14 37.98
C GLU A 259 -11.37 -3.99 38.09
N GLN A 260 -12.09 -4.08 36.96
CA GLN A 260 -13.54 -3.85 36.92
C GLN A 260 -14.33 -5.16 37.04
N THR A 261 -15.15 -5.29 38.09
CA THR A 261 -15.96 -6.49 38.36
C THR A 261 -17.42 -6.37 37.93
N SER A 262 -17.87 -5.19 37.50
CA SER A 262 -19.26 -4.97 37.07
C SER A 262 -19.41 -5.00 35.56
N ALA A 263 -20.40 -5.75 35.06
CA ALA A 263 -20.66 -5.90 33.62
C ALA A 263 -20.90 -4.56 32.90
N GLY A 264 -21.54 -3.60 33.57
CA GLY A 264 -21.77 -2.26 33.01
C GLY A 264 -20.48 -1.44 32.86
N ALA A 265 -19.54 -1.56 33.79
CA ALA A 265 -18.25 -0.88 33.70
C ALA A 265 -17.34 -1.52 32.63
N LEU A 266 -17.32 -2.85 32.55
CA LEU A 266 -16.58 -3.60 31.53
C LEU A 266 -16.99 -3.18 30.10
N THR A 267 -18.28 -3.06 29.82
CA THR A 267 -18.77 -2.63 28.50
C THR A 267 -18.35 -1.20 28.21
N ARG A 268 -18.49 -0.27 29.17
CA ARG A 268 -18.11 1.14 28.98
C ARG A 268 -16.60 1.30 28.74
N THR A 269 -15.77 0.60 29.49
CA THR A 269 -14.31 0.65 29.35
C THR A 269 -13.84 0.02 28.04
N ARG A 270 -14.46 -1.09 27.59
CA ARG A 270 -14.18 -1.68 26.26
C ARG A 270 -14.54 -0.72 25.13
N THR A 271 -15.71 -0.08 25.19
CA THR A 271 -16.11 0.92 24.18
C THR A 271 -15.15 2.09 24.14
N GLN A 272 -14.70 2.60 25.30
CA GLN A 272 -13.72 3.70 25.35
C GLN A 272 -12.34 3.30 24.80
N ALA A 273 -11.84 2.11 25.12
CA ALA A 273 -10.56 1.62 24.60
C ALA A 273 -10.59 1.49 23.06
N ASN A 274 -11.64 0.89 22.50
CA ASN A 274 -11.79 0.74 21.06
C ASN A 274 -11.89 2.10 20.34
N LEU A 275 -12.57 3.07 20.95
CA LEU A 275 -12.72 4.41 20.39
C LEU A 275 -11.40 5.18 20.40
N LEU A 276 -10.56 5.00 21.44
CA LEU A 276 -9.22 5.59 21.51
C LEU A 276 -8.27 4.99 20.46
N VAL A 277 -8.33 3.67 20.23
CA VAL A 277 -7.56 3.01 19.16
C VAL A 277 -7.96 3.56 17.79
N LEU A 278 -9.26 3.64 17.50
CA LEU A 278 -9.77 4.22 16.25
C LEU A 278 -9.34 5.69 16.07
N ALA A 279 -9.43 6.50 17.13
CA ALA A 279 -8.99 7.89 17.10
C ALA A 279 -7.48 8.02 16.87
N SER A 280 -6.67 7.12 17.44
CA SER A 280 -5.22 7.08 17.21
C SER A 280 -4.87 6.70 15.77
N GLY A 281 -5.61 5.75 15.18
CA GLY A 281 -5.45 5.35 13.78
C GLY A 281 -5.81 6.46 12.81
N MET A 282 -6.94 7.15 13.02
CA MET A 282 -7.33 8.30 12.19
C MET A 282 -6.35 9.47 12.31
N SER A 283 -5.82 9.72 13.51
CA SER A 283 -4.82 10.78 13.72
C SER A 283 -3.49 10.45 13.05
N LEU A 284 -3.09 9.17 13.06
CA LEU A 284 -1.91 8.69 12.34
C LEU A 284 -2.09 8.80 10.82
N ALA A 285 -3.26 8.39 10.30
CA ALA A 285 -3.59 8.52 8.88
C ALA A 285 -3.56 9.99 8.42
N GLY A 286 -4.15 10.89 9.21
CA GLY A 286 -4.07 12.33 8.95
C GLY A 286 -2.66 12.91 9.06
N ALA A 287 -1.81 12.39 9.96
CA ALA A 287 -0.41 12.80 10.08
C ALA A 287 0.45 12.31 8.89
N LEU A 288 0.09 11.18 8.28
CA LEU A 288 0.72 10.63 7.07
C LEU A 288 0.18 11.25 5.77
N GLY A 289 -0.71 12.26 5.86
CA GLY A 289 -1.24 12.96 4.69
C GLY A 289 -2.30 12.20 3.91
N VAL A 290 -2.81 11.08 4.45
CA VAL A 290 -3.95 10.36 3.87
C VAL A 290 -5.21 11.12 4.30
N GLY A 291 -5.75 11.95 3.41
CA GLY A 291 -6.87 12.82 3.71
C GLY A 291 -8.11 12.07 4.19
N VAL A 292 -8.41 12.14 5.49
CA VAL A 292 -9.71 11.77 6.05
C VAL A 292 -10.06 12.79 7.14
N GLY A 293 -11.32 13.26 7.09
CA GLY A 293 -11.88 14.36 7.87
C GLY A 293 -11.45 14.51 9.33
N GLY A 294 -11.37 15.77 9.78
CA GLY A 294 -11.00 16.12 11.15
C GLY A 294 -12.11 15.82 12.16
N VAL A 295 -11.73 15.21 13.29
CA VAL A 295 -12.62 15.02 14.46
C VAL A 295 -12.36 16.14 15.45
N ILE A 296 -13.36 16.97 15.70
CA ILE A 296 -13.31 17.98 16.77
C ILE A 296 -13.98 17.38 18.01
N VAL A 297 -13.21 17.29 19.11
CA VAL A 297 -13.71 16.80 20.40
C VAL A 297 -14.09 17.98 21.29
N HIS A 298 -15.34 17.99 21.75
CA HIS A 298 -15.85 18.91 22.77
C HIS A 298 -16.09 18.18 24.09
N ALA A 299 -16.19 18.91 25.20
CA ALA A 299 -16.47 18.33 26.52
C ALA A 299 -17.78 17.51 26.59
N ASN A 300 -18.68 17.65 25.61
CA ASN A 300 -19.99 17.01 25.56
C ASN A 300 -20.17 16.03 24.38
N GLY A 301 -19.11 15.68 23.64
CA GLY A 301 -19.18 14.77 22.48
C GLY A 301 -18.18 15.13 21.37
N PHE A 302 -18.21 14.40 20.25
CA PHE A 302 -17.35 14.66 19.10
C PHE A 302 -18.17 14.98 17.84
N THR A 303 -17.59 15.77 16.94
CA THR A 303 -18.16 16.08 15.62
C THR A 303 -17.13 15.74 14.55
N ILE A 304 -17.54 14.91 13.58
CA ILE A 304 -16.70 14.52 12.44
C ILE A 304 -17.04 15.47 11.28
N ARG A 305 -16.02 16.10 10.68
CA ARG A 305 -16.16 16.89 9.46
C ARG A 305 -15.26 16.31 8.38
N PHE A 306 -15.86 15.88 7.28
CA PHE A 306 -15.18 15.48 6.06
C PHE A 306 -14.77 16.71 5.26
#